data_AF-A0A423H7N4-F1
#
_entry.id   AF-A0A423H7N4-F1
#
_cell.length_a   1.000
_cell.length_b   1.000
_cell.length_c   1.000
_cell.angle_alpha   90.00
_cell.angle_beta   90.00
_cell.angle_gamma   90.00
#
_symmetry.space_group_name_H-M   'P 1'
#
loop_
_entity.id
_entity.type
_entity.pdbx_description
1 polymer ?
#
loop_
_entity_poly.entity_id
_entity_poly.type
_entity_poly.pdbx_seq_one_letter_code
_entity_poly.pdbx_strand_id
1 'polypeptide(L)'
;MAVANFGRELSGSADQMLGYEQSWVEITDPEVLATSGKTHHPILRPGGADNAPIPGTVFRITPAELAAADSYEVSDYKRVSVVLASGIEAWVYVSA
;
A
#
# COMPACT_ATOMS: atom_id res chain seq x y z
N MET A 1 -4.62 13.07 2.27
CA MET A 1 -4.18 13.56 3.59
C MET A 1 -4.07 12.34 4.50
N ALA A 2 -2.91 11.69 4.55
CA ALA A 2 -2.65 10.53 5.41
C ALA A 2 -1.98 11.01 6.69
N VAL A 3 -2.79 11.52 7.63
CA VAL A 3 -2.31 12.08 8.91
C VAL A 3 -2.51 11.09 10.07
N ALA A 4 -3.26 10.00 9.89
CA ALA A 4 -3.83 9.27 11.03
C ALA A 4 -2.86 8.32 11.78
N ASN A 5 -1.76 7.84 11.19
CA ASN A 5 -0.99 6.75 11.79
C ASN A 5 0.45 7.10 12.23
N PHE A 6 1.02 8.20 11.74
CA PHE A 6 2.46 8.46 11.89
C PHE A 6 2.79 9.65 12.79
N GLY A 7 1.79 10.38 13.31
CA GLY A 7 1.99 11.50 14.23
C GLY A 7 2.76 12.70 13.65
N ARG A 8 3.13 12.64 12.36
CA ARG A 8 3.81 13.70 11.60
C ARG A 8 3.38 13.65 10.13
N GLU A 9 3.60 14.76 9.42
CA GLU A 9 3.42 14.81 7.97
C GLU A 9 4.47 13.94 7.28
N LEU A 10 4.00 12.89 6.60
CA LEU A 10 4.86 12.06 5.77
C LEU A 10 5.22 12.80 4.49
N SER A 11 6.53 12.86 4.21
CA SER A 11 7.01 13.33 2.91
C SER A 11 6.71 12.28 1.85
N GLY A 12 5.62 12.53 1.11
CA GLY A 12 5.22 11.76 -0.05
C GLY A 12 5.82 12.32 -1.32
N SER A 13 6.42 11.45 -2.14
CA SER A 13 6.83 11.79 -3.51
C SER A 13 5.92 11.07 -4.49
N ALA A 14 5.55 11.74 -5.59
CA ALA A 14 4.86 11.07 -6.69
C ALA A 14 5.82 10.07 -7.33
N ASP A 15 5.39 8.81 -7.42
CA ASP A 15 6.18 7.73 -8.01
C ASP A 15 5.26 6.79 -8.80
N GLN A 16 5.85 5.86 -9.53
CA GLN A 16 5.13 4.90 -10.34
C GLN A 16 5.59 3.49 -9.97
N MET A 17 4.65 2.58 -9.79
CA MET A 17 4.97 1.19 -9.50
C MET A 17 5.05 0.41 -10.82
N LEU A 18 6.19 -0.22 -11.09
CA LEU A 18 6.42 -1.05 -12.29
C LEU A 18 6.34 -2.53 -11.92
N GLY A 19 5.93 -3.37 -12.87
CA GLY A 19 5.88 -4.82 -12.64
C GLY A 19 4.77 -5.25 -11.68
N TYR A 20 3.79 -4.39 -11.42
CA TYR A 20 2.59 -4.70 -10.65
C TYR A 20 1.36 -4.30 -11.43
N GLU A 21 0.24 -4.96 -11.15
CA GLU A 21 -1.08 -4.58 -11.62
C GLU A 21 -1.99 -4.21 -10.45
N GLN A 22 -2.75 -3.13 -10.60
CA GLN A 22 -3.81 -2.78 -9.67
C GLN A 22 -5.06 -3.54 -10.08
N SER A 23 -5.43 -4.53 -9.28
CA SER A 23 -6.70 -5.22 -9.36
C SER A 23 -7.68 -4.66 -8.33
N TRP A 24 -8.97 -4.96 -8.49
CA TRP A 24 -9.99 -4.64 -7.51
C TRP A 24 -10.54 -5.94 -6.94
N VAL A 25 -10.46 -6.09 -5.63
CA VAL A 25 -11.08 -7.21 -4.92
C VAL A 25 -12.33 -6.72 -4.22
N GLU A 26 -13.42 -7.47 -4.35
CA GLU A 26 -14.63 -7.23 -3.59
C GLU A 26 -14.37 -7.59 -2.13
N ILE A 27 -14.58 -6.61 -1.25
CA ILE A 27 -14.51 -6.83 0.18
C ILE A 27 -15.82 -7.48 0.59
N THR A 28 -15.74 -8.76 0.93
CA THR A 28 -16.85 -9.49 1.54
C THR A 28 -16.77 -9.47 3.06
N ASP A 29 -15.63 -9.03 3.61
CA ASP A 29 -15.42 -8.96 5.04
C ASP A 29 -16.15 -7.76 5.67
N PRO A 30 -17.06 -8.00 6.63
CA PRO A 30 -17.88 -6.95 7.23
C PRO A 30 -17.09 -5.95 8.08
N GLU A 31 -15.94 -6.34 8.67
CA GLU A 31 -15.12 -5.43 9.47
C GLU A 31 -14.34 -4.46 8.56
N VAL A 32 -13.86 -4.97 7.42
CA VAL A 32 -13.17 -4.15 6.41
C VAL A 32 -14.17 -3.23 5.68
N LEU A 33 -15.39 -3.68 5.42
CA LEU A 33 -16.48 -2.84 4.90
C LEU A 33 -16.83 -1.69 5.86
N ALA A 34 -16.91 -1.97 7.16
CA ALA A 34 -17.22 -0.97 8.18
C ALA A 34 -16.10 0.08 8.33
N THR A 35 -14.84 -0.34 8.22
CA THR A 35 -13.67 0.54 8.37
C THR A 35 -13.38 1.35 7.10
N SER A 36 -13.52 0.73 5.93
CA SER A 36 -13.19 1.36 4.64
C SER A 36 -14.37 2.12 4.02
N GLY A 37 -15.61 1.72 4.33
CA GLY A 37 -16.83 2.27 3.72
C GLY A 37 -16.93 2.04 2.22
N LYS A 38 -16.04 1.21 1.64
CA LYS A 38 -15.97 0.87 0.21
C LYS A 38 -16.13 -0.63 0.05
N THR A 39 -16.94 -1.04 -0.93
CA THR A 39 -17.15 -2.46 -1.26
C THR A 39 -16.00 -3.07 -2.06
N HIS A 40 -15.10 -2.25 -2.60
CA HIS A 40 -13.99 -2.70 -3.42
C HIS A 40 -12.68 -2.12 -2.87
N HIS A 41 -11.70 -2.99 -2.66
CA HIS A 41 -10.34 -2.59 -2.33
C HIS A 41 -9.42 -2.73 -3.54
N PRO A 42 -8.62 -1.69 -3.84
CA PRO A 42 -7.54 -1.84 -4.79
C PRO A 42 -6.47 -2.75 -4.17
N ILE A 43 -6.16 -3.86 -4.83
CA ILE A 43 -5.08 -4.77 -4.46
C ILE A 43 -3.99 -4.74 -5.52
N LEU A 44 -2.74 -4.71 -5.08
CA LEU A 44 -1.59 -4.77 -5.97
C LEU A 44 -1.18 -6.24 -6.12
N ARG A 45 -1.11 -6.72 -7.37
CA ARG A 45 -0.60 -8.05 -7.68
C ARG A 45 0.71 -7.96 -8.43
N PRO A 46 1.71 -8.81 -8.13
CA PRO A 46 2.93 -8.87 -8.93
C PRO A 46 2.56 -9.27 -10.35
N GLY A 47 2.93 -8.43 -11.30
CA GLY A 47 2.65 -8.58 -12.72
C GLY A 47 3.93 -8.75 -13.54
N GLY A 48 3.78 -8.75 -14.87
CA GLY A 48 4.91 -8.77 -15.79
C GLY A 48 5.62 -7.42 -15.88
N ALA A 49 6.90 -7.42 -16.28
CA ALA A 49 7.67 -6.19 -16.52
C ALA A 49 7.06 -5.29 -17.61
N ASP A 50 6.20 -5.84 -18.46
CA ASP A 50 5.45 -5.13 -19.51
C ASP A 50 4.17 -4.45 -19.01
N ASN A 51 3.81 -4.58 -17.73
CA ASN A 51 2.63 -3.91 -17.19
C ASN A 51 2.79 -2.40 -17.15
N ALA A 52 1.68 -1.69 -17.40
CA ALA A 52 1.66 -0.24 -17.34
C ALA A 52 2.04 0.25 -15.92
N PRO A 53 2.89 1.28 -15.81
CA PRO A 53 3.21 1.87 -14.51
C PRO A 53 1.94 2.35 -13.80
N ILE A 54 1.80 1.98 -12.53
CA ILE A 54 0.70 2.43 -11.69
C ILE A 54 1.14 3.74 -11.01
N PRO A 55 0.56 4.90 -11.35
CA PRO A 55 0.89 6.15 -10.67
C PRO A 55 0.40 6.10 -9.22
N GLY A 56 1.27 6.50 -8.30
CA GLY A 56 0.99 6.51 -6.88
C GLY A 56 1.80 7.56 -6.12
N THR A 57 1.79 7.44 -4.80
CA THR A 57 2.60 8.28 -3.92
C THR A 57 3.36 7.38 -2.97
N VAL A 58 4.69 7.46 -2.99
CA VAL A 58 5.55 6.77 -2.04
C VAL A 58 5.79 7.69 -0.86
N PHE A 59 5.51 7.21 0.34
CA PHE A 59 5.80 7.94 1.57
C PHE A 59 7.09 7.46 2.19
N ARG A 60 7.97 8.39 2.53
CA ARG A 60 9.22 8.08 3.24
C ARG A 60 8.95 7.98 4.73
N ILE A 61 8.98 6.76 5.25
CA ILE A 61 8.84 6.45 6.68
C ILE A 61 10.15 5.91 7.25
N THR A 62 10.33 6.04 8.56
CA THR A 62 11.42 5.42 9.32
C THR A 62 11.06 3.97 9.68
N PRO A 63 12.06 3.11 9.97
CA PRO A 63 11.80 1.74 10.40
C PRO A 63 10.96 1.65 11.70
N ALA A 64 11.08 2.64 12.60
CA ALA A 64 10.26 2.71 13.81
C ALA A 64 8.78 2.98 13.50
N GLU A 65 8.50 3.85 12.52
CA GLU A 65 7.16 4.10 12.01
C GLU A 65 6.60 2.91 11.23
N LEU A 66 7.43 2.24 10.45
CA LEU A 66 7.04 1.00 9.76
C LEU A 66 6.61 -0.06 10.77
N ALA A 67 7.33 -0.21 11.89
CA ALA A 67 6.95 -1.10 12.97
C ALA A 67 5.66 -0.67 13.68
N ALA A 68 5.43 0.64 13.84
CA ALA A 68 4.18 1.15 14.39
C ALA A 68 2.98 0.89 13.45
N ALA A 69 3.18 1.01 12.13
CA ALA A 69 2.17 0.65 11.13
C ALA A 69 1.89 -0.86 11.13
N ASP A 70 2.93 -1.68 11.20
CA ASP A 70 2.83 -3.14 11.36
C ASP A 70 1.99 -3.53 12.59
N SER A 71 2.16 -2.78 13.69
CA SER A 71 1.41 -2.98 14.93
C SER A 71 -0.02 -2.46 14.89
N TYR A 72 -0.41 -1.67 13.88
CA TYR A 72 -1.78 -1.16 13.72
C TYR A 72 -2.63 -2.04 12.81
N GLU A 73 -2.02 -2.71 11.83
CA GLU A 73 -2.70 -3.54 10.81
C GLU A 73 -2.70 -5.05 11.15
N VAL A 74 -2.73 -5.39 12.45
CA VAL A 74 -2.67 -6.77 12.93
C VAL A 74 -3.99 -7.49 12.66
N SER A 75 -4.11 -8.13 11.49
CA SER A 75 -4.66 -9.50 11.29
C SER A 75 -4.67 -9.94 9.81
N ASP A 76 -4.87 -9.03 8.85
CA ASP A 76 -5.21 -9.42 7.47
C ASP A 76 -4.32 -8.83 6.35
N TYR A 77 -3.27 -8.07 6.71
CA TYR A 77 -2.40 -7.41 5.75
C TYR A 77 -0.98 -7.98 5.76
N LYS A 78 -0.51 -8.41 4.59
CA LYS A 78 0.84 -8.88 4.32
C LYS A 78 1.69 -7.75 3.75
N ARG A 79 2.81 -7.47 4.39
CA ARG A 79 3.81 -6.52 3.89
C ARG A 79 4.67 -7.18 2.79
N VAL A 80 4.78 -6.53 1.63
CA VAL A 80 5.63 -6.96 0.51
C VAL A 80 6.53 -5.81 0.04
N SER A 81 7.78 -6.11 -0.32
CA SER A 81 8.71 -5.13 -0.89
C SER A 81 8.58 -5.07 -2.39
N VAL A 82 8.60 -3.85 -2.93
CA VAL A 82 8.40 -3.57 -4.36
C VAL A 82 9.40 -2.52 -4.80
N VAL A 83 9.86 -2.61 -6.04
CA VAL A 83 10.75 -1.60 -6.63
C VAL A 83 9.91 -0.67 -7.50
N LEU A 84 9.99 0.61 -7.20
CA LEU A 84 9.29 1.66 -7.94
C LEU A 84 10.08 2.08 -9.20
N ALA A 85 9.44 2.83 -10.08
CA ALA A 85 10.00 3.33 -11.33
C ALA A 85 11.23 4.22 -11.11
N SER A 86 11.25 4.99 -10.00
CA SER A 86 12.43 5.77 -9.61
C SER A 86 13.61 4.90 -9.12
N GLY A 87 13.46 3.56 -9.04
CA GLY A 87 14.46 2.64 -8.50
C GLY A 87 14.47 2.57 -6.96
N ILE A 88 13.47 3.15 -6.31
CA ILE A 88 13.33 3.13 -4.85
C ILE A 88 12.62 1.84 -4.44
N GLU A 89 13.18 1.12 -3.47
CA GLU A 89 12.49 0.02 -2.81
C GLU A 89 11.48 0.59 -1.79
N ALA A 90 10.22 0.23 -1.96
CA ALA A 90 9.12 0.62 -1.10
C ALA A 90 8.41 -0.62 -0.53
N TRP A 91 7.78 -0.45 0.63
CA TRP A 91 6.95 -1.48 1.24
C TRP A 91 5.49 -1.16 0.97
N VAL A 92 4.73 -2.15 0.48
CA VAL A 92 3.29 -2.05 0.31
C VAL A 92 2.60 -3.12 1.15
N TYR A 93 1.42 -2.79 1.65
CA TYR A 93 0.57 -3.72 2.40
C TYR A 93 -0.49 -4.25 1.44
N VAL A 94 -0.50 -5.57 1.24
CA VAL A 94 -1.49 -6.27 0.42
C VAL A 94 -2.32 -7.14 1.35
N SER A 95 -3.63 -7.21 1.17
CA SER A 95 -4.45 -8.17 1.91
C SER A 95 -3.99 -9.59 1.59
N ALA A 96 -3.84 -10.44 2.61
CA ALA A 96 -3.39 -11.82 2.46
C ALA A 96 -4.40 -12.72 1.73
#